data_AF-A0A094I315-F1
#
_entry.id   AF-A0A094I315-F1
#
_cell.length_a   1.000
_cell.length_b   1.000
_cell.length_c   1.000
_cell.angle_alpha   90.00
_cell.angle_beta   90.00
_cell.angle_gamma   90.00
#
_symmetry.space_group_name_H-M   'P 1'
#
loop_
_entity.id
_entity.type
_entity.pdbx_description
1 polymer ?
#
loop_
_entity_poly.entity_id
_entity_poly.type
_entity_poly.pdbx_seq_one_letter_code
_entity_poly.pdbx_strand_id
1 'polypeptide(L)'
;TPRNPTDALSQTTLVKNRIACHQGSSPTPIFATVAALAKGTELLAHENTLLAAEVRTLRKANEALSKRRRAKKSRFRQGGALTVEDARDVLAQKDVEEQVRRNKRSGEGGQNEGQSTARRCGNCGKTGHYAPTCPEGVNMSSSSDSE
;
A
#
# COMPACT_ATOMS: atom_id res chain seq x y z
N THR A 1 -45.80 -3.65 -10.91
CA THR A 1 -44.80 -3.65 -9.82
C THR A 1 -44.26 -2.25 -9.69
N PRO A 2 -44.39 -1.60 -8.52
CA PRO A 2 -43.94 -0.23 -8.33
C PRO A 2 -42.41 -0.18 -8.32
N ARG A 3 -41.84 0.84 -8.97
CA ARG A 3 -40.38 1.06 -9.04
C ARG A 3 -39.93 2.33 -8.33
N ASN A 4 -40.87 3.21 -8.03
CA ASN A 4 -40.61 4.46 -7.34
C ASN A 4 -41.73 4.72 -6.31
N PRO A 5 -41.53 5.69 -5.39
CA PRO A 5 -42.51 6.00 -4.36
C PRO A 5 -43.89 6.40 -4.93
N THR A 6 -43.92 7.15 -6.03
CA THR A 6 -45.16 7.61 -6.67
C THR A 6 -45.98 6.44 -7.22
N ASP A 7 -45.33 5.46 -7.86
CA ASP A 7 -45.96 4.23 -8.33
C ASP A 7 -46.55 3.43 -7.15
N ALA A 8 -45.81 3.34 -6.04
CA ALA A 8 -46.24 2.62 -4.85
C ALA A 8 -47.48 3.26 -4.23
N LEU A 9 -47.52 4.61 -4.16
CA LEU A 9 -48.69 5.35 -3.70
C LEU A 9 -49.88 5.17 -4.64
N SER A 10 -49.66 5.26 -5.95
CA SER A 10 -50.70 5.08 -6.97
C SER A 10 -51.31 3.67 -6.91
N GLN A 11 -50.48 2.64 -6.78
CA GLN A 11 -50.94 1.25 -6.61
C GLN A 11 -51.67 1.05 -5.27
N THR A 12 -51.20 1.68 -4.20
CA THR A 12 -51.88 1.61 -2.90
C THR A 12 -53.27 2.23 -2.97
N THR A 13 -53.42 3.39 -3.61
CA THR A 13 -54.72 4.03 -3.85
C THR A 13 -55.63 3.15 -4.71
N LEU A 14 -55.09 2.53 -5.76
CA LEU A 14 -55.83 1.59 -6.59
C LEU A 14 -56.36 0.39 -5.79
N VAL A 15 -55.51 -0.19 -4.92
CA VAL A 15 -55.89 -1.30 -4.04
C VAL A 15 -57.00 -0.87 -3.06
N LYS A 16 -56.85 0.28 -2.41
CA LYS A 16 -57.87 0.83 -1.48
C LYS A 16 -59.23 0.99 -2.16
N ASN A 17 -59.25 1.60 -3.34
CA ASN A 17 -60.48 1.83 -4.09
C ASN A 17 -61.15 0.51 -4.51
N ARG A 18 -60.36 -0.48 -4.96
CA ARG A 18 -60.88 -1.80 -5.32
C ARG A 18 -61.50 -2.53 -4.13
N ILE A 19 -60.88 -2.44 -2.95
CA ILE A 19 -61.42 -3.04 -1.72
C ILE A 19 -62.74 -2.35 -1.33
N ALA A 20 -62.78 -1.02 -1.38
CA ALA A 20 -63.97 -0.25 -1.02
C ALA A 20 -65.18 -0.54 -1.91
N CYS A 21 -64.96 -0.79 -3.21
CA CYS A 21 -66.02 -1.06 -4.18
C CYS A 21 -66.31 -2.56 -4.39
N HIS A 22 -65.64 -3.46 -3.67
CA HIS A 22 -65.77 -4.90 -3.89
C HIS A 22 -67.09 -5.45 -3.31
N GLN A 23 -68.05 -5.78 -4.18
CA GLN A 23 -69.27 -6.49 -3.81
C GLN A 23 -69.56 -7.62 -4.78
N GLY A 24 -69.55 -8.87 -4.30
CA GLY A 24 -69.96 -10.05 -5.09
C GLY A 24 -69.09 -10.41 -6.31
N SER A 25 -68.03 -9.65 -6.60
CA SER A 25 -67.07 -9.93 -7.66
C SER A 25 -65.90 -10.79 -7.16
N SER A 26 -65.07 -11.29 -8.08
CA SER A 26 -63.88 -12.07 -7.73
C SER A 26 -62.78 -11.18 -7.13
N PRO A 27 -62.13 -11.57 -6.02
CA PRO A 27 -61.04 -10.82 -5.40
C PRO A 27 -59.70 -10.94 -6.16
N THR A 28 -59.61 -11.79 -7.19
CA THR A 28 -58.36 -12.03 -7.95
C THR A 28 -57.63 -10.77 -8.42
N PRO A 29 -58.31 -9.71 -8.93
CA PRO A 29 -57.63 -8.47 -9.32
C PRO A 29 -56.98 -7.72 -8.15
N ILE A 30 -57.53 -7.85 -6.93
CA ILE A 30 -56.95 -7.26 -5.71
C ILE A 30 -55.68 -8.02 -5.33
N PHE A 31 -55.73 -9.35 -5.33
CA PHE A 31 -54.54 -10.17 -5.04
C PHE A 31 -53.41 -9.95 -6.05
N ALA A 32 -53.74 -9.81 -7.34
CA ALA A 32 -52.75 -9.50 -8.36
C ALA A 32 -52.04 -8.16 -8.09
N THR A 33 -52.78 -7.12 -7.69
CA THR A 33 -52.18 -5.83 -7.33
C THR A 33 -51.35 -5.89 -6.05
N VAL A 34 -51.81 -6.63 -5.03
CA VAL A 34 -51.05 -6.80 -3.78
C VAL A 34 -49.76 -7.58 -4.04
N ALA A 35 -49.80 -8.63 -4.86
CA ALA A 35 -48.61 -9.39 -5.25
C ALA A 35 -47.60 -8.53 -6.04
N ALA A 36 -48.09 -7.65 -6.92
CA ALA A 36 -47.25 -6.71 -7.65
C ALA A 36 -46.61 -5.66 -6.72
N LEU A 37 -47.33 -5.21 -5.68
CA LEU A 37 -46.81 -4.31 -4.66
C LEU A 37 -45.71 -5.00 -3.83
N ALA A 38 -45.97 -6.23 -3.35
CA ALA A 38 -45.02 -7.02 -2.57
C ALA A 38 -43.68 -7.24 -3.31
N LYS A 39 -43.74 -7.59 -4.60
CA LYS A 39 -42.54 -7.70 -5.45
C LYS A 39 -41.78 -6.38 -5.58
N GLY A 40 -42.49 -5.25 -5.65
CA GLY A 40 -41.83 -3.93 -5.72
C GLY A 40 -41.16 -3.55 -4.42
N THR A 41 -41.81 -3.84 -3.28
CA THR A 41 -41.21 -3.61 -1.97
C THR A 41 -39.99 -4.48 -1.73
N GLU A 42 -39.99 -5.72 -2.21
CA GLU A 42 -38.84 -6.62 -2.15
C GLU A 42 -37.65 -6.06 -2.94
N LEU A 43 -37.87 -5.63 -4.19
CA LEU A 43 -36.83 -5.00 -5.01
C LEU A 43 -36.25 -3.74 -4.35
N LEU A 44 -37.11 -2.85 -3.87
CA LEU A 44 -36.68 -1.62 -3.19
C LEU A 44 -35.93 -1.92 -1.88
N ALA A 45 -36.30 -2.99 -1.15
CA ALA A 45 -35.59 -3.41 0.05
C ALA A 45 -34.17 -3.88 -0.29
N HIS A 46 -34.03 -4.72 -1.32
CA HIS A 46 -32.72 -5.16 -1.81
C HIS A 46 -31.84 -3.97 -2.24
N GLU A 47 -32.37 -3.07 -3.06
CA GLU A 47 -31.65 -1.85 -3.47
C GLU A 47 -31.22 -1.00 -2.25
N ASN A 48 -32.12 -0.78 -1.29
CA ASN A 48 -31.78 -0.05 -0.06
C ASN A 48 -30.69 -0.75 0.75
N THR A 49 -30.65 -2.09 0.79
CA THR A 49 -29.58 -2.81 1.49
C THR A 49 -28.22 -2.58 0.84
N LEU A 50 -28.15 -2.58 -0.50
CA LEU A 50 -26.95 -2.31 -1.28
C LEU A 50 -26.49 -0.86 -1.07
N LEU A 51 -27.41 0.10 -1.21
CA LEU A 51 -27.14 1.52 -0.98
C LEU A 51 -26.65 1.77 0.46
N ALA A 52 -27.27 1.14 1.46
CA ALA A 52 -26.84 1.28 2.85
C ALA A 52 -25.41 0.74 3.06
N ALA A 53 -25.04 -0.36 2.41
CA ALA A 53 -23.68 -0.90 2.48
C ALA A 53 -22.66 0.03 1.83
N GLU A 54 -22.99 0.59 0.67
CA GLU A 54 -22.15 1.56 -0.04
C GLU A 54 -21.98 2.84 0.76
N VAL A 55 -23.07 3.42 1.29
CA VAL A 55 -23.04 4.62 2.15
C VAL A 55 -22.17 4.39 3.39
N ARG A 56 -22.24 3.22 4.03
CA ARG A 56 -21.34 2.88 5.15
C ARG A 56 -19.88 2.87 4.72
N THR A 57 -19.57 2.28 3.57
CA THR A 57 -18.21 2.20 3.04
C THR A 57 -17.66 3.59 2.70
N LEU A 58 -18.45 4.41 2.00
CA LEU A 58 -18.09 5.79 1.65
C LEU A 58 -17.88 6.66 2.89
N ARG A 59 -18.74 6.52 3.91
CA ARG A 59 -18.57 7.25 5.18
C ARG A 59 -17.25 6.89 5.87
N LYS A 60 -16.93 5.60 5.98
CA LYS A 60 -15.64 5.14 6.55
C LYS A 60 -14.45 5.69 5.77
N ALA A 61 -14.50 5.61 4.44
CA ALA A 61 -13.44 6.13 3.58
C ALA A 61 -13.25 7.65 3.73
N ASN A 62 -14.35 8.41 3.77
CA ASN A 62 -14.33 9.86 3.98
C ASN A 62 -13.80 10.24 5.36
N GLU A 63 -14.15 9.48 6.40
CA GLU A 63 -13.62 9.70 7.75
C GLU A 63 -12.10 9.46 7.79
N ALA A 64 -11.63 8.35 7.21
CA ALA A 64 -10.21 8.05 7.10
C ALA A 64 -9.44 9.13 6.31
N LEU A 65 -9.99 9.56 5.18
CA LEU A 65 -9.42 10.64 4.37
C LEU A 65 -9.37 11.96 5.14
N SER A 66 -10.44 12.28 5.87
CA SER A 66 -10.52 13.48 6.71
C SER A 66 -9.49 13.45 7.83
N LYS A 67 -9.34 12.31 8.52
CA LYS A 67 -8.30 12.10 9.54
C LYS A 67 -6.90 12.30 8.95
N ARG A 68 -6.61 11.70 7.80
CA ARG A 68 -5.33 11.87 7.09
C ARG A 68 -5.05 13.33 6.73
N ARG A 69 -6.05 14.04 6.19
CA ARG A 69 -5.93 15.47 5.85
C ARG A 69 -5.67 16.33 7.08
N ARG A 70 -6.37 16.08 8.20
CA ARG A 70 -6.14 16.79 9.48
C ARG A 70 -4.75 16.51 10.03
N ALA A 71 -4.30 15.26 10.02
CA ALA A 71 -2.96 14.89 10.46
C ALA A 71 -1.87 15.58 9.64
N LYS A 72 -1.99 15.57 8.29
CA LYS A 72 -1.07 16.29 7.40
C LYS A 72 -1.06 17.80 7.69
N LYS A 73 -2.24 18.41 7.87
CA LYS A 73 -2.37 19.84 8.20
C LYS A 73 -1.76 20.17 9.56
N SER A 74 -1.95 19.32 10.57
CA SER A 74 -1.35 19.49 11.90
C SER A 74 0.16 19.39 11.85
N ARG A 75 0.71 18.41 11.11
CA ARG A 75 2.16 18.28 10.91
C ARG A 75 2.75 19.51 10.24
N PHE A 76 2.10 20.01 9.20
CA PHE A 76 2.54 21.25 8.53
C PHE A 76 2.48 22.46 9.47
N ARG A 77 1.45 22.57 10.31
CA ARG A 77 1.35 23.65 11.31
C ARG A 77 2.42 23.55 12.42
N GLN A 78 2.67 22.35 12.95
CA GLN A 78 3.67 22.11 13.99
C GLN A 78 5.11 22.24 13.47
N GLY A 79 5.37 21.83 12.22
CA GLY A 79 6.68 21.94 11.60
C GLY A 79 7.09 23.36 11.20
N GLY A 80 6.21 24.35 11.39
CA GLY A 80 6.45 25.73 10.96
C GLY A 80 6.45 25.89 9.43
N ALA A 81 6.48 27.13 8.96
CA ALA A 81 6.76 27.43 7.56
C ALA A 81 8.28 27.55 7.41
N LEU A 82 8.91 26.59 6.74
CA LEU A 82 10.32 26.67 6.38
C LEU A 82 10.44 27.70 5.25
N THR A 83 11.16 28.80 5.49
CA THR A 83 11.36 29.84 4.48
C THR A 83 12.32 29.36 3.39
N VAL A 84 12.39 30.09 2.27
CA VAL A 84 13.33 29.76 1.18
C VAL A 84 14.77 29.92 1.67
N GLU A 85 15.05 30.88 2.56
CA GLU A 85 16.36 30.99 3.22
C GLU A 85 16.66 29.75 4.09
N ASP A 86 15.73 29.34 4.98
CA ASP A 86 15.94 28.15 5.83
C ASP A 86 16.23 26.89 4.98
N ALA A 87 15.58 26.75 3.83
CA ALA A 87 15.81 25.63 2.92
C ALA A 87 17.21 25.67 2.29
N ARG A 88 17.70 26.86 1.94
CA ARG A 88 19.06 27.05 1.42
C ARG A 88 20.11 26.73 2.47
N ASP A 89 19.89 27.16 3.71
CA ASP A 89 20.82 26.91 4.82
C ASP A 89 20.94 25.40 5.12
N VAL A 90 19.82 24.67 5.12
CA VAL A 90 19.82 23.20 5.27
C VAL A 90 20.59 22.52 4.14
N LEU A 91 20.48 23.00 2.90
CA LEU A 91 21.24 22.47 1.77
C LEU A 91 22.74 22.77 1.90
N ALA A 92 23.09 24.00 2.25
CA ALA A 92 24.49 24.40 2.48
C ALA A 92 25.14 23.57 3.60
N GLN A 93 24.40 23.34 4.70
CA GLN A 93 24.88 22.52 5.79
C GLN A 93 25.11 21.06 5.37
N LYS A 94 24.20 20.49 4.55
CA LYS A 94 24.37 19.14 4.00
C LYS A 94 25.58 19.01 3.09
N ASP A 95 25.81 19.99 2.22
CA ASP A 95 26.98 20.01 1.33
C ASP A 95 28.28 20.04 2.12
N VAL A 96 28.34 20.86 3.18
CA VAL A 96 29.49 20.91 4.10
C VAL A 96 29.69 19.56 4.79
N GLU A 97 28.62 18.94 5.28
CA GLU A 97 28.70 17.65 5.97
C GLU A 97 29.17 16.52 5.03
N GLU A 98 28.72 16.54 3.77
CA GLU A 98 29.17 15.62 2.73
C GLU A 98 30.63 15.84 2.34
N GLN A 99 31.08 17.10 2.25
CA GLN A 99 32.50 17.43 2.05
C GLN A 99 33.37 16.95 3.20
N VAL A 100 32.95 17.14 4.46
CA VAL A 100 33.66 16.62 5.64
C VAL A 100 33.73 15.10 5.60
N ARG A 101 32.63 14.41 5.24
CA ARG A 101 32.61 12.95 5.09
C ARG A 101 33.57 12.48 3.99
N ARG A 102 33.64 13.20 2.87
CA ARG A 102 34.58 12.91 1.77
C ARG A 102 36.03 13.13 2.20
N ASN A 103 36.32 14.23 2.88
CA ASN A 103 37.65 14.54 3.40
C ASN A 103 38.11 13.56 4.47
N LYS A 104 37.22 13.04 5.33
CA LYS A 104 37.57 11.95 6.26
C LYS A 104 38.00 10.69 5.51
N ARG A 105 37.23 10.29 4.48
CA ARG A 105 37.58 9.13 3.62
C ARG A 105 38.89 9.34 2.86
N SER A 106 39.20 10.57 2.45
CA SER A 106 40.44 10.89 1.74
C SER A 106 41.63 11.13 2.68
N GLY A 107 41.40 11.61 3.90
CA GLY A 107 42.40 11.94 4.90
C GLY A 107 42.89 10.73 5.72
N GLU A 108 42.05 9.71 5.87
CA GLU A 108 42.48 8.42 6.43
C GLU A 108 43.39 7.61 5.47
N GLY A 109 43.55 8.06 4.22
CA GLY A 109 44.45 7.45 3.25
C GLY A 109 45.95 7.79 3.44
N GLY A 110 46.32 8.59 4.44
CA GLY A 110 47.67 9.17 4.54
C GLY A 110 48.53 8.77 5.73
N GLN A 111 48.05 8.00 6.70
CA GLN A 111 48.79 7.78 7.96
C GLN A 111 48.84 6.35 8.48
N ASN A 112 48.58 5.37 7.62
CA ASN A 112 49.15 4.05 7.81
C ASN A 112 49.80 3.66 6.50
N GLU A 113 51.06 4.07 6.34
CA GLU A 113 52.04 3.26 5.62
C GLU A 113 51.97 1.87 6.23
N GLY A 114 51.07 1.04 5.69
CA GLY A 114 51.08 -0.38 5.91
C GLY A 114 52.45 -0.81 5.48
N GLN A 115 53.34 -1.04 6.46
CA GLN A 115 54.55 -1.80 6.30
C GLN A 115 54.14 -2.99 5.44
N SER A 116 54.52 -2.95 4.17
CA SER A 116 54.12 -3.97 3.23
C SER A 116 54.84 -5.21 3.72
N THR A 117 54.12 -6.02 4.51
CA THR A 117 54.65 -7.29 5.00
C THR A 117 55.10 -8.03 3.76
N ALA A 118 56.41 -8.27 3.67
CA ALA A 118 57.03 -8.80 2.47
C ALA A 118 56.21 -10.00 1.99
N ARG A 119 55.72 -9.94 0.75
CA ARG A 119 54.77 -10.94 0.24
C ARG A 119 55.37 -12.34 0.42
N ARG A 120 54.66 -13.17 1.18
CA ARG A 120 55.02 -14.56 1.45
C ARG A 120 54.40 -15.46 0.38
N CYS A 121 55.10 -16.52 0.02
CA CYS A 121 54.58 -17.58 -0.84
C CYS A 121 53.34 -18.20 -0.18
N GLY A 122 52.22 -18.29 -0.91
CA GLY A 122 51.00 -18.92 -0.41
C GLY A 122 51.12 -20.43 -0.15
N ASN A 123 52.14 -21.07 -0.71
CA ASN A 123 52.35 -22.52 -0.58
C ASN A 123 53.27 -22.90 0.60
N CYS A 124 54.35 -22.14 0.85
CA CYS A 124 55.33 -22.48 1.90
C CYS A 124 55.61 -21.34 2.91
N GLY A 125 54.94 -20.19 2.79
CA GLY A 125 55.05 -19.07 3.74
C GLY A 125 56.39 -18.31 3.74
N LYS A 126 57.35 -18.69 2.90
CA LYS A 126 58.66 -18.03 2.76
C LYS A 126 58.58 -16.84 1.81
N THR A 127 59.39 -15.82 2.04
CA THR A 127 59.52 -14.65 1.15
C THR A 127 60.54 -14.93 0.03
N GLY A 128 60.48 -14.17 -1.07
CA GLY A 128 61.43 -14.28 -2.20
C GLY A 128 60.97 -15.12 -3.39
N HIS A 129 59.78 -15.74 -3.32
CA HIS A 129 59.14 -16.43 -4.46
C HIS A 129 57.61 -16.44 -4.30
N TYR A 130 56.89 -16.80 -5.36
CA TYR A 130 55.43 -16.90 -5.37
C TYR A 130 54.98 -18.36 -5.45
N ALA A 131 53.72 -18.64 -5.13
CA ALA A 131 53.18 -20.01 -5.10
C ALA A 131 53.49 -20.85 -6.38
N PRO A 132 53.42 -20.30 -7.61
CA PRO A 132 53.71 -21.07 -8.83
C PRO A 132 55.19 -21.46 -9.00
N THR A 133 56.10 -20.74 -8.34
CA THR A 133 57.55 -20.99 -8.37
C THR A 133 58.05 -21.58 -7.05
N CYS A 134 57.14 -22.16 -6.26
CA CYS A 134 57.49 -22.77 -4.99
C CYS A 134 58.28 -24.06 -5.23
N PRO A 135 59.53 -24.17 -4.75
CA PRO A 135 60.33 -25.39 -4.89
C PRO A 135 59.73 -26.57 -4.10
N GLU A 136 58.84 -26.30 -3.16
CA GLU A 136 58.11 -27.31 -2.37
C GLU A 136 56.76 -27.70 -3.01
N GLY A 137 56.37 -27.10 -4.14
CA GLY A 137 55.06 -27.30 -4.80
C GLY A 137 54.98 -28.49 -5.77
N VAL A 138 56.08 -29.22 -5.97
CA VAL A 138 56.12 -30.36 -6.90
C VAL A 138 56.19 -31.66 -6.10
N ASN A 139 55.11 -32.02 -5.41
CA ASN A 139 54.90 -33.41 -5.01
C ASN A 139 53.42 -33.72 -4.78
N MET A 140 52.71 -34.10 -5.86
CA MET A 140 51.59 -35.04 -5.87
C MET A 140 51.07 -35.15 -7.32
N SER A 141 51.79 -35.92 -8.12
CA SER A 141 51.21 -36.60 -9.29
C SER A 141 51.11 -38.08 -8.95
N SER A 142 49.98 -38.71 -9.30
CA SER A 142 49.71 -40.16 -9.42
C SER A 142 49.02 -40.92 -8.28
N SER A 143 47.74 -41.28 -8.51
CA SER A 143 47.12 -42.62 -8.53
C SER A 143 45.59 -42.44 -8.44
N SER A 144 44.83 -42.65 -9.53
CA SER A 144 44.24 -43.90 -10.03
C SER A 144 43.16 -44.53 -9.13
N ASP A 145 41.93 -44.46 -9.66
CA ASP A 145 40.87 -45.49 -9.79
C ASP A 145 40.11 -46.11 -8.59
N SER A 146 38.77 -46.07 -8.76
CA SER A 146 37.69 -47.04 -8.39
C SER A 146 37.48 -47.37 -6.90
N GLU A 147 36.27 -47.57 -6.37
CA GLU A 147 34.96 -48.07 -6.90
C GLU A 147 33.76 -47.18 -6.53
#